data_AF-A0A7C6G0G2-F1
#
_entry.id   AF-A0A7C6G0G2-F1
#
_cell.length_a   1.000
_cell.length_b   1.000
_cell.length_c   1.000
_cell.angle_alpha   90.00
_cell.angle_beta   90.00
_cell.angle_gamma   90.00
#
_symmetry.space_group_name_H-M   'P 1'
#
loop_
_entity.id
_entity.type
_entity.pdbx_description
1 polymer ?
#
loop_
_entity_poly.entity_id
_entity_poly.type
_entity_poly.pdbx_seq_one_letter_code
_entity_poly.pdbx_strand_id
1 'polypeptide(L)' 'MNRERLIQQVKSEYARLAQLGSQSHFIDQTTAPATAYYEKALQTAINDITAGKYDDCVSGRQVVERIANSPHKPPELS' A
#
# COMPACT_ATOMS: atom_id res chain seq x y z
N MET A 1 11.28 -11.88 9.08
CA MET A 1 11.80 -10.98 8.02
C MET A 1 12.46 -9.78 8.70
N ASN A 2 13.52 -9.16 8.18
CA ASN A 2 14.01 -7.89 8.72
C ASN A 2 13.04 -6.75 8.31
N ARG A 3 12.72 -5.82 9.23
CA ARG A 3 11.78 -4.71 8.99
C ARG A 3 12.17 -3.83 7.81
N GLU A 4 13.45 -3.54 7.61
CA GLU A 4 13.95 -2.78 6.45
C GLU A 4 13.66 -3.52 5.14
N ARG A 5 13.88 -4.84 5.12
CA ARG A 5 13.53 -5.68 3.96
C ARG A 5 12.03 -5.70 3.72
N LEU A 6 11.22 -5.74 4.78
CA LEU A 6 9.76 -5.67 4.69
C LEU A 6 9.29 -4.32 4.13
N ILE A 7 9.88 -3.21 4.58
CA ILE A 7 9.62 -1.85 4.05
C ILE A 7 9.94 -1.76 2.55
N GLN A 8 11.07 -2.30 2.11
CA GLN A 8 11.43 -2.29 0.69
C GLN A 8 10.41 -3.07 -0.16
N GLN A 9 9.97 -4.24 0.32
CA GLN A 9 8.94 -5.03 -0.36
C GLN A 9 7.60 -4.28 -0.43
N VAL A 10 7.21 -3.58 0.64
CA VAL A 10 5.97 -2.78 0.66
C VAL A 10 6.06 -1.60 -0.30
N LYS A 11 7.20 -0.90 -0.36
CA LYS A 11 7.44 0.17 -1.36
C LYS A 11 7.28 -0.35 -2.79
N SER A 12 7.87 -1.51 -3.10
CA SER A 12 7.74 -2.13 -4.43
C SER A 12 6.29 -2.51 -4.76
N GLU A 13 5.53 -3.02 -3.79
CA GLU A 13 4.13 -3.40 -4.01
C GLU A 13 3.23 -2.18 -4.25
N TYR A 14 3.37 -1.11 -3.45
CA TYR A 14 2.64 0.14 -3.68
C TYR A 14 3.01 0.79 -5.02
N ALA A 15 4.28 0.76 -5.44
CA ALA A 15 4.68 1.23 -6.76
C ALA A 15 4.07 0.40 -7.90
N ARG A 16 3.92 -0.92 -7.72
CA ARG A 16 3.23 -1.81 -8.67
C ARG A 16 1.74 -1.49 -8.76
N LEU A 17 1.08 -1.27 -7.62
CA LEU A 17 -0.34 -0.91 -7.55
C LEU A 17 -0.61 0.46 -8.18
N ALA A 18 0.24 1.46 -7.93
CA ALA A 18 0.13 2.77 -8.56
C ALA A 18 0.27 2.68 -10.09
N GLN A 19 1.19 1.85 -10.59
CA GLN A 19 1.34 1.61 -12.03
C GLN A 19 0.13 0.90 -12.65
N LEU A 20 -0.40 -0.14 -11.99
CA LEU A 20 -1.60 -0.86 -12.45
C LEU A 20 -2.84 0.03 -12.44
N GLY A 21 -3.01 0.83 -11.39
CA GLY A 21 -4.06 1.83 -11.29
C GLY A 21 -3.93 2.88 -12.40
N SER A 22 -2.72 3.37 -12.68
CA SER A 22 -2.47 4.34 -13.75
C SER A 22 -2.75 3.79 -15.15
N GLN A 23 -2.43 2.52 -15.43
CA GLN A 23 -2.78 1.87 -16.70
C GLN A 23 -4.30 1.68 -16.84
N SER A 24 -4.99 1.35 -15.75
CA SER A 24 -6.46 1.21 -15.73
C SER A 24 -7.16 2.57 -15.84
N HIS A 25 -6.59 3.62 -15.24
CA HIS A 25 -7.08 5.01 -15.28
C HIS A 25 -6.78 5.75 -16.60
N PHE A 26 -6.06 5.14 -17.56
CA PHE A 26 -6.03 5.71 -18.92
C PHE A 26 -7.42 5.67 -19.59
N ILE A 27 -8.33 4.85 -19.04
CA ILE A 27 -9.74 4.76 -19.45
C ILE A 27 -10.64 5.75 -18.66
N ASP A 28 -10.19 6.26 -17.49
CA ASP A 28 -11.02 7.06 -16.56
C ASP A 28 -10.22 8.23 -15.93
N GLN A 29 -10.64 9.48 -16.20
CA GLN A 29 -9.88 10.74 -16.05
C GLN A 29 -9.62 11.22 -14.59
N THR A 30 -9.11 10.38 -13.69
CA THR A 30 -8.88 10.73 -12.27
C THR A 30 -7.47 10.33 -11.75
N THR A 31 -6.42 10.73 -12.46
CA THR A 31 -5.02 10.33 -12.16
C THR A 31 -4.43 10.92 -10.87
N ALA A 32 -4.88 12.11 -10.45
CA ALA A 32 -4.37 12.80 -9.25
C ALA A 32 -4.77 12.15 -7.89
N PRO A 33 -6.05 11.78 -7.64
CA PRO A 33 -6.45 11.20 -6.35
C PRO A 33 -5.84 9.82 -6.06
N ALA A 34 -5.68 8.97 -7.07
CA ALA A 34 -5.13 7.62 -6.89
C ALA A 34 -3.66 7.65 -6.41
N THR A 35 -2.85 8.58 -6.93
CA THR A 35 -1.43 8.70 -6.55
C THR A 35 -1.29 9.13 -5.09
N ALA A 36 -2.06 10.14 -4.66
CA ALA A 36 -2.06 10.62 -3.28
C ALA A 36 -2.55 9.55 -2.28
N TYR A 37 -3.51 8.72 -2.69
CA TYR A 37 -3.97 7.58 -1.90
C TYR A 37 -2.84 6.58 -1.62
N TYR A 38 -2.12 6.15 -2.67
CA TYR A 38 -1.04 5.17 -2.51
C TYR A 38 0.15 5.73 -1.71
N GLU A 39 0.45 7.02 -1.84
CA GLU A 39 1.47 7.69 -1.02
C GLU A 39 1.11 7.69 0.47
N LYS A 40 -0.13 8.07 0.80
CA LYS A 40 -0.61 8.09 2.19
C LYS A 40 -0.63 6.67 2.79
N ALA A 41 -1.16 5.70 2.04
CA ALA A 41 -1.22 4.31 2.48
C ALA A 41 0.18 3.71 2.68
N LEU A 42 1.14 4.05 1.81
CA LEU A 42 2.54 3.66 1.95
C LEU A 42 3.18 4.27 3.21
N GLN A 43 2.97 5.55 3.47
CA GLN A 43 3.53 6.20 4.65
C GLN A 43 2.99 5.58 5.94
N THR A 44 1.68 5.29 6.01
CA THR A 44 1.07 4.58 7.13
C THR A 44 1.68 3.18 7.29
N ALA A 45 1.85 2.44 6.19
CA ALA A 45 2.46 1.11 6.25
C ALA A 45 3.89 1.15 6.80
N ILE A 46 4.71 2.12 6.38
CA ILE A 46 6.08 2.28 6.87
C ILE A 46 6.11 2.55 8.39
N ASN A 47 5.22 3.44 8.87
CA ASN A 47 5.13 3.77 10.29
C ASN A 47 4.71 2.53 11.12
N ASP A 48 3.70 1.81 10.66
CA ASP A 48 3.20 0.61 11.32
C ASP A 48 4.23 -0.53 11.32
N ILE A 49 4.99 -0.73 10.23
CA ILE A 49 6.11 -1.70 10.20
C ILE A 49 7.20 -1.31 11.18
N THR A 50 7.55 -0.03 11.23
CA THR A 50 8.58 0.49 12.15
C THR A 50 8.15 0.27 13.61
N ALA A 51 6.84 0.41 13.89
CA ALA A 51 6.23 0.13 15.19
C ALA A 51 6.10 -1.38 15.52
N GLY A 52 6.46 -2.28 14.61
CA GLY A 52 6.41 -3.73 14.82
C GLY A 52 5.03 -4.38 14.61
N LYS A 53 4.04 -3.63 14.09
CA LYS A 53 2.67 -4.11 13.89
C LYS A 53 2.54 -5.25 12.86
N TYR A 54 3.54 -5.41 12.00
CA TYR A 54 3.61 -6.42 10.96
C TYR A 54 4.82 -7.36 11.11
N ASP A 55 5.37 -7.51 12.32
CA ASP A 55 6.51 -8.42 12.56
C ASP A 55 6.17 -9.89 12.30
N ASP A 56 4.88 -10.24 12.33
CA ASP A 56 4.34 -11.55 11.95
C ASP A 56 4.26 -11.75 10.42
N CYS A 57 4.42 -10.68 9.63
CA CYS A 57 4.32 -10.75 8.18
C CYS A 57 5.60 -11.30 7.55
N VAL A 58 5.42 -12.24 6.62
CA VAL A 58 6.52 -12.90 5.90
C VAL A 58 6.85 -12.24 4.56
N SER A 59 6.02 -11.30 4.10
CA SER A 59 6.23 -10.56 2.86
C SER A 59 5.52 -9.20 2.83
N GLY A 60 6.02 -8.28 2.01
CA GLY A 60 5.36 -6.98 1.80
C GLY A 60 3.95 -7.09 1.20
N ARG A 61 3.69 -8.13 0.39
CA ARG A 61 2.35 -8.40 -0.16
C ARG A 61 1.33 -8.65 0.94
N GLN A 62 1.70 -9.46 1.94
CA GLN A 62 0.83 -9.76 3.08
C GLN A 62 0.48 -8.51 3.88
N VAL A 63 1.43 -7.58 4.02
CA VAL A 63 1.17 -6.27 4.66
C VAL A 63 0.14 -5.47 3.87
N VAL A 64 0.32 -5.37 2.56
CA VAL A 64 -0.61 -4.64 1.67
C VAL A 64 -2.00 -5.27 1.66
N GLU A 65 -2.09 -6.59 1.60
CA GLU A 65 -3.35 -7.33 1.71
C GLU A 65 -4.03 -7.08 3.06
N ARG A 66 -3.29 -7.05 4.17
CA ARG A 66 -3.84 -6.78 5.50
C ARG A 66 -4.36 -5.35 5.61
N ILE A 67 -3.70 -4.38 4.98
CA ILE A 67 -4.16 -2.98 4.91
C ILE A 67 -5.44 -2.88 4.08
N ALA A 68 -5.46 -3.51 2.90
CA ALA A 68 -6.63 -3.49 2.01
C ALA A 68 -7.86 -4.17 2.62
N ASN A 69 -7.66 -5.21 3.43
CA ASN A 69 -8.72 -5.94 4.14
C ASN A 69 -9.00 -5.38 5.55
N SER A 70 -8.33 -4.30 5.97
CA SER A 70 -8.53 -3.73 7.29
C SER A 70 -9.88 -3.02 7.37
N PRO A 71 -10.69 -3.22 8.43
CA PRO A 71 -12.03 -2.63 8.58
C PRO A 71 -12.01 -1.09 8.68
N HIS A 72 -10.84 -0.46 8.83
CA HIS A 72 -10.64 0.99 8.66
C HIS A 72 -10.38 1.37 7.19
N LYS A 73 -11.17 0.81 6.27
CA LYS A 73 -11.11 1.12 4.83
C LYS A 73 -11.46 2.61 4.63
N PRO A 74 -10.55 3.46 4.11
CA PRO A 74 -10.95 4.80 3.68
C PRO A 74 -12.00 4.67 2.55
N PRO A 75 -13.05 5.51 2.55
CA PRO A 75 -14.27 5.29 1.77
C PRO A 75 -14.09 5.31 0.24
N GLU A 76 -12.94 5.70 -0.29
CA GLU A 76 -12.68 5.86 -1.73
C GLU A 76 -12.62 4.55 -2.55
N LEU A 77 -12.94 3.41 -1.94
CA LEU A 77 -12.95 2.09 -2.59
C LEU A 77 -14.32 1.38 -2.44
N SER A 78 -15.41 2.11 -2.19
CA SER A 78 -16.77 1.58 -2.08
C SER A 78 -17.61 1.94 -3.30
#